data_AF-X1SBP1-F1
#
_entry.id   AF-X1SBP1-F1
#
_cell.length_a   1.000
_cell.length_b   1.000
_cell.length_c   1.000
_cell.angle_alpha   90.00
_cell.angle_beta   90.00
_cell.angle_gamma   90.00
#
_symmetry.space_group_name_H-M   'P 1'
#
loop_
_entity.id
_entity.type
_entity.pdbx_description
1 polymer ?
#
loop_
_entity_poly.entity_id
_entity_poly.type
_entity_poly.pdbx_seq_one_letter_code
_entity_poly.pdbx_strand_id
1 'polypeptide(L)'
;IAKGKIKTKPVFKDISFKSFGVRSKWLSQRYTTTIICAVVVTILLLISAFGISFDHNYMNMEPKGLTSITLQDTILDKFDLSMDYALILIDSVEESREMADETKNIKSVAIVDDISMYLPSLEEQQKRIPIIQEINQSISTAILKDKLTKAEFDQLLLELKRLEMNIMEIQDMAYIGGQDKVDSKCSEIVGDPDNPQSKNIINKFIIYLENNRPEGIKGLEEFQKYAAPYFKKSVLKIATPKNIELDDLPPSILDRYANRDRTQFLLTIFPSGNIW
;
A
#
# COMPACT_ATOMS: atom_id res chain seq x y z
N ILE A 1 -10.85 -73.38 -50.38
CA ILE A 1 -10.42 -72.75 -49.10
C ILE A 1 -11.32 -71.55 -48.83
N ALA A 2 -12.01 -71.55 -47.68
CA ALA A 2 -12.78 -70.49 -46.98
C ALA A 2 -13.62 -69.49 -47.83
N LYS A 3 -14.95 -69.61 -47.95
CA LYS A 3 -16.01 -69.15 -47.00
C LYS A 3 -15.72 -67.81 -46.29
N GLY A 4 -16.55 -66.79 -46.55
CA GLY A 4 -16.61 -65.60 -45.69
C GLY A 4 -17.41 -64.39 -46.19
N LYS A 5 -18.65 -64.55 -46.70
CA LYS A 5 -19.56 -63.40 -46.82
C LYS A 5 -20.04 -63.02 -45.41
N ILE A 6 -19.44 -61.98 -44.83
CA ILE A 6 -19.88 -61.38 -43.57
C ILE A 6 -21.22 -60.68 -43.84
N LYS A 7 -22.32 -61.35 -43.51
CA LYS A 7 -23.61 -60.69 -43.29
C LYS A 7 -23.65 -60.26 -41.82
N THR A 8 -23.23 -59.03 -41.52
CA THR A 8 -23.52 -58.40 -40.23
C THR A 8 -25.03 -58.21 -40.13
N LYS A 9 -25.70 -59.04 -39.33
CA LYS A 9 -27.10 -58.79 -38.96
C LYS A 9 -27.16 -57.46 -38.18
N PRO A 10 -28.15 -56.58 -38.42
CA PRO A 10 -28.33 -55.42 -37.58
C PRO A 10 -28.54 -55.89 -36.13
N VAL A 11 -27.68 -55.40 -35.23
CA VAL A 11 -27.82 -55.66 -33.80
C VAL A 11 -28.97 -54.80 -33.31
N PHE A 12 -30.18 -55.37 -33.26
CA PHE A 12 -31.30 -54.74 -32.57
C PHE A 12 -30.99 -54.76 -31.08
N LYS A 13 -30.56 -53.61 -30.56
CA LYS A 13 -30.41 -53.39 -29.12
C LYS A 13 -31.82 -53.20 -28.57
N ASP A 14 -32.25 -54.10 -27.68
CA ASP A 14 -33.53 -53.99 -26.99
C ASP A 14 -33.52 -52.71 -26.15
N ILE A 15 -34.19 -51.67 -26.66
CA ILE A 15 -34.39 -50.37 -25.98
C ILE A 15 -35.55 -50.42 -24.99
N SER A 16 -36.16 -51.60 -24.76
CA SER A 16 -37.16 -51.73 -23.71
C SER A 16 -36.47 -51.58 -22.34
N PHE A 17 -36.75 -50.46 -21.69
CA PHE A 17 -36.31 -50.18 -20.32
C PHE A 17 -37.06 -51.07 -19.31
N LYS A 18 -36.97 -52.39 -19.45
CA LYS A 18 -37.65 -53.38 -18.61
C LYS A 18 -37.37 -53.15 -17.12
N SER A 19 -36.13 -52.79 -16.78
CA SER A 19 -35.72 -52.41 -15.43
C SER A 19 -36.43 -51.15 -14.91
N PHE A 20 -36.63 -50.14 -15.77
CA PHE A 20 -37.36 -48.91 -15.44
C PHE A 20 -38.87 -49.17 -15.28
N GLY A 21 -39.44 -50.02 -16.14
CA GLY A 21 -40.84 -50.42 -16.08
C GLY A 21 -41.19 -51.19 -14.80
N VAL A 22 -40.32 -52.11 -14.36
CA VAL A 22 -40.50 -52.84 -13.09
C VAL A 22 -40.44 -51.90 -11.88
N ARG A 23 -39.49 -50.95 -11.85
CA ARG A 23 -39.38 -49.96 -10.77
C ARG A 23 -40.54 -48.97 -10.75
N SER A 24 -41.00 -48.51 -11.92
CA SER A 24 -42.16 -47.63 -12.05
C SER A 24 -43.45 -48.32 -11.61
N LYS A 25 -43.63 -49.59 -11.95
CA LYS A 25 -44.80 -50.38 -11.51
C LYS A 25 -44.81 -50.57 -10.00
N TRP A 26 -43.65 -50.83 -9.39
CA TRP A 26 -43.51 -50.93 -7.92
C TRP A 26 -43.83 -49.61 -7.22
N LEU A 27 -43.36 -48.49 -7.76
CA LEU A 27 -43.62 -47.15 -7.22
C LEU A 27 -45.10 -46.76 -7.36
N SER A 28 -45.70 -47.04 -8.52
CA SER A 28 -47.11 -46.78 -8.81
C SER A 28 -48.06 -47.63 -7.96
N GLN A 29 -47.72 -48.89 -7.66
CA GLN A 29 -48.51 -49.76 -6.79
C GLN A 29 -48.51 -49.30 -5.31
N ARG A 30 -47.53 -48.48 -4.89
CA ARG A 30 -47.42 -47.93 -3.53
C ARG A 30 -47.53 -46.41 -3.52
N TYR A 31 -48.40 -45.86 -4.36
CA TYR A 31 -48.52 -44.42 -4.61
C TYR A 31 -48.66 -43.55 -3.36
N THR A 32 -49.38 -43.99 -2.33
CA THR A 32 -49.54 -43.23 -1.07
C THR A 32 -48.21 -43.02 -0.37
N THR A 33 -47.39 -44.07 -0.22
CA THR A 33 -46.07 -43.98 0.38
C THR A 33 -45.10 -43.15 -0.46
N THR A 34 -45.21 -43.24 -1.79
CA THR A 34 -44.41 -42.41 -2.71
C THR A 34 -44.74 -40.94 -2.57
N ILE A 35 -46.02 -40.57 -2.49
CA ILE A 35 -46.46 -39.18 -2.32
C ILE A 35 -46.00 -38.63 -0.96
N ILE A 36 -46.19 -39.39 0.13
CA ILE A 36 -45.72 -38.97 1.46
C ILE A 36 -44.20 -38.75 1.44
N CYS A 37 -43.44 -39.68 0.86
CA CYS A 37 -42.00 -39.55 0.78
C CYS A 37 -41.58 -38.34 -0.07
N ALA A 38 -42.25 -38.10 -1.20
CA ALA A 38 -42.01 -36.92 -2.03
C ALA A 38 -42.30 -35.62 -1.26
N VAL A 39 -43.42 -35.54 -0.54
CA VAL A 39 -43.78 -34.39 0.29
C VAL A 39 -42.75 -34.16 1.39
N VAL A 40 -42.30 -35.21 2.08
CA VAL A 40 -41.26 -35.12 3.11
C VAL A 40 -39.95 -34.61 2.50
N VAL A 41 -39.52 -35.14 1.35
CA VAL A 41 -38.32 -34.67 0.64
C VAL A 41 -38.47 -33.22 0.20
N THR A 42 -39.64 -32.81 -0.31
CA THR A 42 -39.89 -31.42 -0.70
C THR A 42 -39.85 -30.49 0.51
N ILE A 43 -40.42 -30.87 1.65
CA ILE A 43 -40.35 -30.09 2.89
C ILE A 43 -38.89 -29.97 3.36
N LEU A 44 -38.11 -31.05 3.31
CA LEU A 44 -36.68 -31.01 3.65
C LEU A 44 -35.89 -30.08 2.71
N LEU A 45 -36.18 -30.11 1.41
CA LEU A 45 -35.56 -29.20 0.44
C LEU A 45 -35.98 -27.74 0.66
N LEU A 46 -37.24 -27.47 1.04
CA LEU A 46 -37.70 -26.13 1.41
C LEU A 46 -36.99 -25.62 2.65
N ILE A 47 -36.81 -26.47 3.67
CA ILE A 47 -36.02 -26.12 4.86
C ILE A 47 -34.58 -25.80 4.46
N SER A 48 -33.97 -26.60 3.58
CA SER A 48 -32.62 -26.33 3.06
C SER A 48 -32.54 -25.02 2.26
N ALA A 49 -33.61 -24.63 1.56
CA ALA A 49 -33.64 -23.42 0.75
C ALA A 49 -33.57 -22.15 1.61
N PHE A 50 -34.08 -22.17 2.85
CA PHE A 50 -33.91 -21.05 3.79
C PHE A 50 -32.45 -20.81 4.22
N GLY A 51 -31.56 -21.77 3.99
CA GLY A 51 -30.11 -21.62 4.22
C GLY A 51 -29.34 -21.05 3.03
N ILE A 52 -29.99 -20.73 1.90
CA ILE A 52 -29.31 -20.17 0.73
C ILE A 52 -29.01 -18.70 1.00
N SER A 53 -27.71 -18.36 1.08
CA SER A 53 -27.22 -16.99 1.15
C SER A 53 -26.84 -16.45 -0.23
N PHE A 54 -26.97 -15.14 -0.40
CA PHE A 54 -26.41 -14.46 -1.57
C PHE A 54 -24.95 -14.10 -1.29
N ASP A 55 -24.07 -14.38 -2.25
CA ASP A 55 -22.68 -13.93 -2.18
C ASP A 55 -22.62 -12.48 -2.68
N HIS A 56 -22.34 -11.55 -1.78
CA HIS A 56 -22.24 -10.11 -2.10
C HIS A 56 -20.91 -9.75 -2.76
N ASN A 57 -19.91 -10.63 -2.62
CA ASN A 57 -18.60 -10.41 -3.17
C ASN A 57 -18.49 -11.00 -4.57
N TYR A 58 -18.69 -10.15 -5.58
CA TYR A 58 -18.63 -10.58 -6.97
C TYR A 58 -17.25 -11.09 -7.39
N MET A 59 -16.17 -10.76 -6.65
CA MET A 59 -14.83 -11.30 -6.94
C MET A 59 -14.78 -12.82 -6.76
N ASN A 60 -15.70 -13.40 -5.97
CA ASN A 60 -15.83 -14.85 -5.86
C ASN A 60 -16.34 -15.51 -7.16
N MET A 61 -16.89 -14.72 -8.10
CA MET A 61 -17.28 -15.20 -9.44
C MET A 61 -16.10 -15.25 -10.42
N GLU A 62 -14.98 -14.60 -10.10
CA GLU A 62 -13.78 -14.60 -10.94
C GLU A 62 -13.08 -15.98 -10.91
N PRO A 63 -12.32 -16.34 -11.96
CA PRO A 63 -11.52 -17.55 -11.97
C PRO A 63 -10.52 -17.61 -10.80
N LYS A 64 -10.52 -18.74 -10.08
CA LYS A 64 -9.57 -18.97 -8.99
C LYS A 64 -8.13 -19.00 -9.51
N GLY A 65 -7.23 -18.32 -8.81
CA GLY A 65 -5.79 -18.30 -9.11
C GLY A 65 -5.33 -17.13 -9.99
N LEU A 66 -6.19 -16.14 -10.27
CA LEU A 66 -5.78 -14.92 -10.93
C LEU A 66 -4.83 -14.10 -10.05
N THR A 67 -3.66 -13.78 -10.59
CA THR A 67 -2.65 -12.97 -9.89
C THR A 67 -3.19 -11.59 -9.51
N SER A 68 -4.06 -10.99 -10.33
CA SER A 68 -4.68 -9.68 -10.05
C SER A 68 -5.50 -9.68 -8.76
N ILE A 69 -6.33 -10.71 -8.55
CA ILE A 69 -7.15 -10.85 -7.34
C ILE A 69 -6.27 -11.09 -6.12
N THR A 70 -5.28 -11.99 -6.23
CA THR A 70 -4.35 -12.23 -5.12
C THR A 70 -3.53 -11.00 -4.75
N LEU A 71 -3.19 -10.14 -5.72
CA LEU A 71 -2.50 -8.88 -5.47
C LEU A 71 -3.41 -7.89 -4.76
N GLN A 72 -4.70 -7.84 -5.11
CA GLN A 72 -5.68 -7.00 -4.40
C GLN A 72 -5.82 -7.42 -2.93
N ASP A 73 -5.94 -8.74 -2.66
CA ASP A 73 -5.97 -9.26 -1.29
C ASP A 73 -4.67 -8.96 -0.54
N THR A 74 -3.52 -9.07 -1.22
CA THR A 74 -2.21 -8.75 -0.65
C THR A 74 -2.11 -7.27 -0.30
N ILE A 75 -2.68 -6.37 -1.11
CA ILE A 75 -2.67 -4.93 -0.83
C ILE A 75 -3.50 -4.65 0.42
N LEU A 76 -4.68 -5.25 0.53
CA LEU A 76 -5.53 -5.11 1.72
C LEU A 76 -4.83 -5.63 2.99
N ASP A 77 -4.24 -6.83 2.94
CA ASP A 77 -3.54 -7.44 4.08
C ASP A 77 -2.27 -6.69 4.49
N LYS A 78 -1.54 -6.10 3.54
CA LYS A 78 -0.24 -5.45 3.82
C LYS A 78 -0.33 -3.96 4.10
N PHE A 79 -1.38 -3.29 3.65
CA PHE A 79 -1.52 -1.84 3.75
C PHE A 79 -2.80 -1.41 4.48
N ASP A 80 -3.61 -2.34 5.00
CA ASP A 80 -4.90 -2.09 5.66
C ASP A 80 -5.80 -1.16 4.83
N LEU A 81 -5.79 -1.38 3.51
CA LEU A 81 -6.27 -0.47 2.47
C LEU A 81 -6.95 -1.26 1.35
N SER A 82 -8.19 -0.93 1.02
CA SER A 82 -8.81 -1.43 -0.22
C SER A 82 -8.40 -0.59 -1.42
N MET A 83 -8.18 -1.26 -2.55
CA MET A 83 -7.99 -0.58 -3.84
C MET A 83 -9.28 -0.02 -4.43
N ASP A 84 -10.43 -0.44 -3.90
CA ASP A 84 -11.71 0.17 -4.26
C ASP A 84 -11.84 1.49 -3.51
N TYR A 85 -12.19 2.57 -4.21
CA TYR A 85 -12.27 3.91 -3.62
C TYR A 85 -13.59 4.61 -3.98
N ALA A 86 -14.00 5.52 -3.11
CA ALA A 86 -15.06 6.46 -3.41
C ALA A 86 -14.47 7.79 -3.88
N LEU A 87 -15.11 8.41 -4.87
CA LEU A 87 -14.74 9.73 -5.39
C LEU A 87 -15.84 10.73 -5.08
N ILE A 88 -15.46 11.88 -4.53
CA ILE A 88 -16.36 13.00 -4.24
C ILE A 88 -15.82 14.24 -4.95
N LEU A 89 -16.71 14.95 -5.65
CA LEU A 89 -16.42 16.26 -6.22
C LEU A 89 -16.93 17.35 -5.29
N ILE A 90 -16.08 18.33 -5.02
CA ILE A 90 -16.29 19.39 -4.02
C ILE A 90 -15.99 20.75 -4.66
N ASP A 91 -16.71 21.81 -4.30
CA ASP A 91 -16.64 23.08 -5.05
C ASP A 91 -15.52 24.02 -4.57
N SER A 92 -14.86 23.73 -3.45
CA SER A 92 -13.74 24.53 -2.92
C SER A 92 -12.66 23.71 -2.21
N VAL A 93 -11.45 24.28 -2.08
CA VAL A 93 -10.34 23.66 -1.33
C VAL A 93 -10.67 23.57 0.16
N GLU A 94 -11.30 24.60 0.71
CA GLU A 94 -11.68 24.66 2.12
C GLU A 94 -12.72 23.57 2.45
N GLU A 95 -13.77 23.45 1.64
CA GLU A 95 -14.77 22.39 1.80
C GLU A 95 -14.14 21.00 1.60
N SER A 96 -13.19 20.86 0.69
CA SER A 96 -12.44 19.61 0.50
C SER A 96 -11.66 19.24 1.75
N ARG A 97 -11.03 20.21 2.43
CA ARG A 97 -10.32 19.98 3.68
C ARG A 97 -11.26 19.56 4.80
N GLU A 98 -12.38 20.28 4.97
CA GLU A 98 -13.37 19.97 6.00
C GLU A 98 -13.92 18.55 5.81
N MET A 99 -14.34 18.21 4.59
CA MET A 99 -14.80 16.87 4.25
C MET A 99 -13.72 15.81 4.47
N ALA A 100 -12.47 16.11 4.11
CA ALA A 100 -11.36 15.18 4.31
C ALA A 100 -11.12 14.91 5.79
N ASP A 101 -11.14 15.93 6.63
CA ASP A 101 -10.91 15.80 8.07
C ASP A 101 -12.08 15.10 8.77
N GLU A 102 -13.33 15.34 8.36
CA GLU A 102 -14.49 14.57 8.82
C GLU A 102 -14.38 13.09 8.43
N THR A 103 -14.03 12.82 7.17
CA THR A 103 -14.00 11.47 6.61
C THR A 103 -12.85 10.63 7.17
N LYS A 104 -11.67 11.23 7.43
CA LYS A 104 -10.51 10.56 8.06
C LYS A 104 -10.85 9.96 9.43
N ASN A 105 -11.85 10.49 10.13
CA ASN A 105 -12.26 10.00 11.45
C ASN A 105 -13.21 8.80 11.40
N ILE A 106 -13.67 8.39 10.21
CA ILE A 106 -14.55 7.24 10.05
C ILE A 106 -13.73 5.95 10.14
N LYS A 107 -14.11 5.01 11.02
CA LYS A 107 -13.34 3.77 11.26
C LYS A 107 -13.16 2.88 10.03
N SER A 108 -14.10 2.93 9.08
CA SER A 108 -14.05 2.15 7.84
C SER A 108 -13.20 2.80 6.75
N VAL A 109 -12.58 3.96 7.02
CA VAL A 109 -11.70 4.69 6.10
C VAL A 109 -10.25 4.48 6.54
N ALA A 110 -9.40 4.09 5.60
CA ALA A 110 -7.96 3.98 5.80
C ALA A 110 -7.27 5.30 5.46
N ILE A 111 -7.55 5.84 4.27
CA ILE A 111 -6.85 7.00 3.71
C ILE A 111 -7.88 7.90 3.03
N VAL A 112 -7.73 9.20 3.21
CA VAL A 112 -8.41 10.22 2.40
C VAL A 112 -7.34 11.02 1.69
N ASP A 113 -7.43 11.10 0.38
CA ASP A 113 -6.53 11.85 -0.50
C ASP A 113 -7.25 13.04 -1.12
N ASP A 114 -6.72 14.24 -0.88
CA ASP A 114 -7.34 15.50 -1.26
C ASP A 114 -6.29 16.61 -1.44
N ILE A 115 -6.67 17.71 -2.10
CA ILE A 115 -5.75 18.80 -2.44
C ILE A 115 -5.13 19.50 -1.22
N SER A 116 -5.78 19.41 -0.05
CA SER A 116 -5.32 20.02 1.20
C SER A 116 -3.96 19.48 1.68
N MET A 117 -3.54 18.30 1.20
CA MET A 117 -2.20 17.75 1.43
C MET A 117 -1.08 18.62 0.85
N TYR A 118 -1.37 19.38 -0.21
CA TYR A 118 -0.39 20.20 -0.93
C TYR A 118 -0.57 21.69 -0.67
N LEU A 119 -1.77 22.11 -0.30
CA LEU A 119 -2.11 23.49 0.01
C LEU A 119 -2.55 23.59 1.47
N PRO A 120 -1.69 23.98 2.41
CA PRO A 120 -2.07 24.17 3.81
C PRO A 120 -3.07 25.31 3.97
N SER A 121 -3.89 25.28 5.03
CA SER A 121 -4.84 26.36 5.31
C SER A 121 -4.10 27.69 5.59
N LEU A 122 -4.76 28.82 5.34
CA LEU A 122 -4.16 30.13 5.60
C LEU A 122 -3.72 30.28 7.07
N GLU A 123 -4.50 29.75 8.02
CA GLU A 123 -4.15 29.78 9.44
C GLU A 123 -2.86 29.01 9.75
N GLU A 124 -2.69 27.81 9.20
CA GLU A 124 -1.46 27.03 9.35
C GLU A 124 -0.26 27.74 8.73
N GLN A 125 -0.45 28.37 7.56
CA GLN A 125 0.60 29.13 6.90
C GLN A 125 1.02 30.32 7.76
N GLN A 126 0.08 31.11 8.30
CA GLN A 126 0.38 32.23 9.20
C GLN A 126 1.09 31.79 10.48
N LYS A 127 0.76 30.62 11.04
CA LYS A 127 1.47 30.05 12.19
C LYS A 127 2.91 29.65 11.85
N ARG A 128 3.16 29.18 10.62
CA ARG A 128 4.48 28.69 10.16
C ARG A 128 5.39 29.80 9.64
N ILE A 129 4.84 30.90 9.11
CA ILE A 129 5.61 32.02 8.54
C ILE A 129 6.68 32.58 9.48
N PRO A 130 6.41 32.86 10.77
CA PRO A 130 7.44 33.37 11.69
C PRO A 130 8.63 32.41 11.84
N ILE A 131 8.36 31.11 11.88
CA ILE A 131 9.38 30.06 11.97
C ILE A 131 10.21 30.03 10.68
N ILE A 132 9.55 30.14 9.51
CA ILE A 132 10.23 30.21 8.21
C ILE A 132 11.12 31.45 8.12
N GLN A 133 10.68 32.60 8.64
CA GLN A 133 11.47 33.83 8.70
C GLN A 133 12.72 33.67 9.58
N GLU A 134 12.59 33.04 10.75
CA GLU A 134 13.71 32.74 11.64
C GLU A 134 14.75 31.83 10.96
N ILE A 135 14.29 30.77 10.28
CA ILE A 135 15.15 29.88 9.49
C ILE A 135 15.86 30.67 8.39
N ASN A 136 15.12 31.48 7.64
CA ASN A 136 15.67 32.29 6.56
C ASN A 136 16.76 33.26 7.06
N GLN A 137 16.50 33.94 8.18
CA GLN A 137 17.45 34.86 8.81
C GLN A 137 18.71 34.12 9.30
N SER A 138 18.53 32.97 9.95
CA SER A 138 19.63 32.16 10.47
C SER A 138 20.54 31.66 9.34
N ILE A 139 19.95 31.18 8.25
CA ILE A 139 20.69 30.67 7.09
C ILE A 139 21.33 31.81 6.30
N SER A 140 20.65 32.96 6.16
CA SER A 140 21.19 34.14 5.47
C SER A 140 22.47 34.65 6.14
N THR A 141 22.46 34.75 7.46
CA THR A 141 23.60 35.24 8.25
C THR A 141 24.70 34.19 8.48
N ALA A 142 24.40 32.91 8.26
CA ALA A 142 25.38 31.83 8.41
C ALA A 142 26.60 32.02 7.50
N ILE A 143 27.79 32.08 8.10
CA ILE A 143 29.07 32.13 7.39
C ILE A 143 29.47 30.70 7.04
N LEU A 144 29.73 30.46 5.76
CA LEU A 144 30.24 29.17 5.30
C LEU A 144 31.70 29.04 5.74
N LYS A 145 32.00 27.98 6.50
CA LYS A 145 33.35 27.64 6.91
C LYS A 145 34.02 26.78 5.85
N ASP A 146 35.21 27.17 5.42
CA ASP A 146 36.01 26.41 4.45
C ASP A 146 36.89 25.34 5.09
N LYS A 147 37.12 25.43 6.41
CA LYS A 147 38.01 24.53 7.15
C LYS A 147 37.27 23.88 8.31
N LEU A 148 37.56 22.61 8.51
CA LEU A 148 36.96 21.81 9.57
C LEU A 148 37.95 21.70 10.74
N THR A 149 37.47 21.97 11.94
CA THR A 149 38.24 21.71 13.16
C THR A 149 38.23 20.22 13.50
N LYS A 150 39.24 19.75 14.26
CA LYS A 150 39.27 18.37 14.76
C LYS A 150 38.01 18.03 15.59
N ALA A 151 37.54 18.98 16.40
CA ALA A 151 36.33 18.80 17.21
C ALA A 151 35.07 18.65 16.35
N GLU A 152 34.94 19.40 15.25
CA GLU A 152 33.80 19.25 14.32
C GLU A 152 33.86 17.91 13.58
N PHE A 153 35.06 17.41 13.24
CA PHE A 153 35.22 16.05 12.70
C PHE A 153 34.84 14.97 13.71
N ASP A 154 35.26 15.13 14.97
CA ASP A 154 34.89 14.21 16.04
C ASP A 154 33.37 14.21 16.27
N GLN A 155 32.71 15.37 16.17
CA GLN A 155 31.25 15.45 16.21
C GLN A 155 30.60 14.70 15.04
N LEU A 156 31.11 14.83 13.82
CA LEU A 156 30.60 14.07 12.68
C LEU A 156 30.69 12.56 12.93
N LEU A 157 31.81 12.07 13.47
CA LEU A 157 31.97 10.66 13.81
C LEU A 157 30.93 10.20 14.85
N LEU A 158 30.63 11.03 15.85
CA LEU A 158 29.57 10.75 16.81
C LEU A 158 28.19 10.69 16.15
N GLU A 159 27.89 11.61 15.23
CA GLU A 159 26.63 11.62 14.50
C GLU A 159 26.49 10.40 13.57
N LEU A 160 27.57 9.95 12.95
CA LEU A 160 27.58 8.70 12.14
C LEU A 160 27.35 7.46 13.02
N LYS A 161 27.95 7.40 14.21
CA LYS A 161 27.68 6.35 15.20
C LYS A 161 26.23 6.36 15.67
N ARG A 162 25.65 7.56 15.88
CA ARG A 162 24.23 7.69 16.23
C ARG A 162 23.33 7.21 15.08
N LEU A 163 23.67 7.55 13.84
CA LEU A 163 22.94 7.06 12.67
C LEU A 163 22.98 5.52 12.58
N GLU A 164 24.15 4.92 12.81
CA GLU A 164 24.31 3.46 12.87
C GLU A 164 23.38 2.84 13.92
N MET A 165 23.42 3.34 15.16
CA MET A 165 22.57 2.85 16.25
C MET A 165 21.09 3.00 15.95
N ASN A 166 20.67 4.13 15.39
CA ASN A 166 19.27 4.35 15.03
C ASN A 166 18.80 3.35 13.96
N ILE A 167 19.64 3.02 12.97
CA ILE A 167 19.30 2.05 11.93
C ILE A 167 19.25 0.63 12.50
N MET A 168 20.17 0.27 13.41
CA MET A 168 20.10 -0.99 14.15
C MET A 168 18.83 -1.09 15.00
N GLU A 169 18.42 -0.01 15.68
CA GLU A 169 17.19 -0.01 16.46
C GLU A 169 15.96 -0.21 15.57
N ILE A 170 15.91 0.45 14.40
CA ILE A 170 14.87 0.22 13.40
C ILE A 170 14.86 -1.24 12.94
N GLN A 171 16.04 -1.83 12.73
CA GLN A 171 16.17 -3.25 12.36
C GLN A 171 15.60 -4.17 13.45
N ASP A 172 16.02 -3.98 14.71
CA ASP A 172 15.58 -4.80 15.84
C ASP A 172 14.06 -4.71 16.02
N MET A 173 13.49 -3.50 15.93
CA MET A 173 12.05 -3.29 15.98
C MET A 173 11.34 -3.95 14.79
N ALA A 174 11.91 -3.87 13.59
CA ALA A 174 11.35 -4.51 12.41
C ALA A 174 11.36 -6.04 12.54
N TYR A 175 12.45 -6.63 13.04
CA TYR A 175 12.56 -8.06 13.30
C TYR A 175 11.52 -8.53 14.33
N ILE A 176 11.42 -7.85 15.48
CA ILE A 176 10.43 -8.16 16.52
C ILE A 176 8.99 -7.99 15.98
N GLY A 177 8.78 -6.97 15.15
CA GLY A 177 7.50 -6.67 14.53
C GLY A 177 7.13 -7.52 13.33
N GLY A 178 7.97 -8.49 12.91
CA GLY A 178 7.74 -9.31 11.72
C GLY A 178 7.73 -8.52 10.40
N GLN A 179 8.41 -7.37 10.36
CA GLN A 179 8.52 -6.50 9.20
C GLN A 179 9.74 -6.88 8.34
N ASP A 180 9.73 -8.09 7.79
CA ASP A 180 10.88 -8.72 7.10
C ASP A 180 11.55 -7.83 6.04
N LYS A 181 10.78 -7.02 5.31
CA LYS A 181 11.32 -6.12 4.28
C LYS A 181 12.17 -5.00 4.88
N VAL A 182 11.74 -4.43 6.00
CA VAL A 182 12.45 -3.35 6.67
C VAL A 182 13.72 -3.90 7.32
N ASP A 183 13.60 -5.03 8.01
CA ASP A 183 14.73 -5.75 8.61
C ASP A 183 15.81 -6.10 7.56
N SER A 184 15.41 -6.71 6.43
CA SER A 184 16.32 -7.03 5.33
C SER A 184 17.02 -5.80 4.77
N LYS A 185 16.33 -4.66 4.66
CA LYS A 185 16.93 -3.41 4.16
C LYS A 185 17.89 -2.78 5.15
N CYS A 186 17.59 -2.81 6.44
CA CYS A 186 18.52 -2.38 7.47
C CYS A 186 19.76 -3.29 7.51
N SER A 187 19.58 -4.61 7.35
CA SER A 187 20.66 -5.60 7.31
C SER A 187 21.70 -5.31 6.22
N GLU A 188 21.27 -4.78 5.07
CA GLU A 188 22.17 -4.36 3.98
C GLU A 188 23.09 -3.19 4.40
N ILE A 189 22.70 -2.38 5.39
CA ILE A 189 23.39 -1.17 5.82
C ILE A 189 24.24 -1.43 7.07
N VAL A 190 23.64 -1.97 8.13
CA VAL A 190 24.28 -2.16 9.45
C VAL A 190 24.71 -3.60 9.71
N GLY A 191 24.46 -4.50 8.76
CA GLY A 191 24.78 -5.91 8.90
C GLY A 191 23.61 -6.70 9.49
N ASP A 192 23.71 -8.01 9.33
CA ASP A 192 22.75 -8.99 9.83
C ASP A 192 23.35 -9.63 11.10
N PRO A 193 22.68 -9.52 12.26
CA PRO A 193 23.15 -10.11 13.52
C PRO A 193 23.38 -11.63 13.44
N ASP A 194 22.59 -12.34 12.63
CA ASP A 194 22.62 -13.80 12.51
C ASP A 194 23.64 -14.27 11.46
N ASN A 195 24.20 -13.35 10.66
CA ASN A 195 25.18 -13.64 9.63
C ASN A 195 26.51 -12.92 9.88
N PRO A 196 27.52 -13.63 10.42
CA PRO A 196 28.86 -13.06 10.69
C PRO A 196 29.60 -12.51 9.46
N GLN A 197 29.20 -12.88 8.24
CA GLN A 197 29.79 -12.34 7.00
C GLN A 197 29.14 -11.04 6.55
N SER A 198 28.01 -10.67 7.16
CA SER A 198 27.29 -9.46 6.83
C SER A 198 28.10 -8.22 7.22
N LYS A 199 28.09 -7.22 6.35
CA LYS A 199 29.00 -6.08 6.43
C LYS A 199 28.24 -4.85 6.86
N ASN A 200 28.53 -4.35 8.06
CA ASN A 200 28.10 -3.01 8.48
C ASN A 200 28.88 -1.94 7.69
N ILE A 201 28.23 -1.29 6.74
CA ILE A 201 28.83 -0.30 5.83
C ILE A 201 29.18 0.97 6.61
N ILE A 202 28.30 1.40 7.52
CA ILE A 202 28.46 2.63 8.30
C ILE A 202 29.67 2.48 9.26
N ASN A 203 29.73 1.40 10.02
CA ASN A 203 30.85 1.12 10.91
C ASN A 203 32.18 1.02 10.15
N LYS A 204 32.19 0.37 8.99
CA LYS A 204 33.39 0.32 8.13
C LYS A 204 33.85 1.70 7.70
N PHE A 205 32.91 2.57 7.35
CA PHE A 205 33.21 3.95 7.00
C PHE A 205 33.72 4.75 8.20
N ILE A 206 33.12 4.58 9.39
CA ILE A 206 33.58 5.18 10.64
C ILE A 206 35.00 4.75 10.97
N ILE A 207 35.29 3.44 10.96
CA ILE A 207 36.63 2.89 11.21
C ILE A 207 37.64 3.43 10.18
N TYR A 208 37.25 3.54 8.92
CA TYR A 208 38.10 4.14 7.88
C TYR A 208 38.44 5.60 8.20
N LEU A 209 37.44 6.41 8.56
CA LEU A 209 37.63 7.83 8.93
C LEU A 209 38.44 8.00 10.22
N GLU A 210 38.27 7.12 11.21
CA GLU A 210 39.03 7.12 12.46
C GLU A 210 40.51 6.79 12.23
N ASN A 211 40.81 5.84 11.34
CA ASN A 211 42.17 5.44 11.01
C ASN A 211 42.88 6.41 10.03
N ASN A 212 42.12 7.13 9.19
CA ASN A 212 42.65 8.05 8.17
C ASN A 212 42.17 9.48 8.41
N ARG A 213 42.32 9.97 9.65
CA ARG A 213 41.81 11.28 10.07
C ARG A 213 42.26 12.45 9.18
N PRO A 214 43.55 12.62 8.84
CA PRO A 214 43.99 13.74 8.01
C PRO A 214 43.33 13.74 6.62
N GLU A 215 43.24 12.58 5.98
CA GLU A 215 42.62 12.39 4.68
C GLU A 215 41.10 12.58 4.75
N GLY A 216 40.47 12.07 5.81
CA GLY A 216 39.03 12.23 6.07
C GLY A 216 38.63 13.69 6.27
N ILE A 217 39.41 14.45 7.05
CA ILE A 217 39.20 15.89 7.23
C ILE A 217 39.32 16.61 5.88
N LYS A 218 40.39 16.35 5.13
CA LYS A 218 40.60 16.97 3.81
C LYS A 218 39.47 16.64 2.82
N GLY A 219 39.02 15.39 2.80
CA GLY A 219 37.91 14.95 1.96
C GLY A 219 36.59 15.62 2.35
N LEU A 220 36.32 15.79 3.66
CA LEU A 220 35.13 16.49 4.12
C LEU A 220 35.19 17.99 3.80
N GLU A 221 36.35 18.62 3.94
CA GLU A 221 36.55 20.02 3.53
C GLU A 221 36.25 20.20 2.03
N GLU A 222 36.72 19.28 1.18
CA GLU A 222 36.43 19.31 -0.26
C GLU A 222 34.94 19.10 -0.56
N PHE A 223 34.28 18.17 0.13
CA PHE A 223 32.83 17.97 0.03
C PHE A 223 32.06 19.23 0.45
N GLN A 224 32.41 19.81 1.61
CA GLN A 224 31.73 20.95 2.20
C GLN A 224 31.83 22.21 1.32
N LYS A 225 32.95 22.37 0.60
CA LYS A 225 33.14 23.45 -0.38
C LYS A 225 32.03 23.50 -1.44
N TYR A 226 31.48 22.35 -1.84
CA TYR A 226 30.39 22.28 -2.82
C TYR A 226 29.01 22.14 -2.14
N ALA A 227 28.93 21.32 -1.10
CA ALA A 227 27.67 21.02 -0.44
C ALA A 227 27.10 22.22 0.33
N ALA A 228 27.93 22.98 1.05
CA ALA A 228 27.44 24.06 1.90
C ALA A 228 26.82 25.25 1.13
N PRO A 229 27.44 25.75 0.03
CA PRO A 229 26.80 26.77 -0.81
C PRO A 229 25.52 26.28 -1.47
N TYR A 230 25.50 25.04 -1.96
CA TYR A 230 24.32 24.44 -2.57
C TYR A 230 23.18 24.30 -1.56
N PHE A 231 23.48 23.80 -0.35
CA PHE A 231 22.52 23.68 0.74
C PHE A 231 21.97 25.05 1.15
N LYS A 232 22.84 26.04 1.41
CA LYS A 232 22.43 27.40 1.77
C LYS A 232 21.51 28.00 0.71
N LYS A 233 21.87 27.88 -0.58
CA LYS A 233 21.03 28.36 -1.70
C LYS A 233 19.68 27.64 -1.75
N SER A 234 19.68 26.32 -1.55
CA SER A 234 18.46 25.50 -1.59
C SER A 234 17.51 25.86 -0.45
N VAL A 235 18.02 25.97 0.78
CA VAL A 235 17.24 26.34 1.96
C VAL A 235 16.67 27.75 1.81
N LEU A 236 17.46 28.72 1.35
CA LEU A 236 16.96 30.09 1.11
C LEU A 236 15.87 30.14 0.05
N LYS A 237 15.90 29.25 -0.95
CA LYS A 237 14.86 29.17 -1.98
C LYS A 237 13.54 28.63 -1.42
N ILE A 238 13.59 27.61 -0.55
CA ILE A 238 12.39 26.97 0.01
C ILE A 238 11.85 27.68 1.27
N ALA A 239 12.70 28.40 2.01
CA ALA A 239 12.32 29.16 3.20
C ALA A 239 11.75 30.54 2.83
N THR A 240 10.76 30.57 1.94
CA THR A 240 10.08 31.79 1.50
C THR A 240 8.88 32.07 2.42
N PRO A 241 8.75 33.29 2.99
CA PRO A 241 7.65 33.62 3.92
C PRO A 241 6.35 34.02 3.21
N LYS A 242 6.21 33.69 1.92
CA LYS A 242 5.00 33.99 1.15
C LYS A 242 3.97 32.90 1.41
N ASN A 243 2.70 33.27 1.37
CA ASN A 243 1.63 32.30 1.34
C ASN A 243 1.73 31.50 0.04
N ILE A 244 1.44 30.20 0.16
CA ILE A 244 1.21 29.29 -0.96
C ILE A 244 -0.25 29.46 -1.34
N GLU A 245 -0.47 29.76 -2.61
CA GLU A 245 -1.78 29.86 -3.25
C GLU A 245 -2.01 28.67 -4.18
N LEU A 246 -3.24 28.49 -4.66
CA LEU A 246 -3.60 27.38 -5.55
C LEU A 246 -2.74 27.39 -6.84
N ASP A 247 -2.48 28.58 -7.39
CA ASP A 247 -1.69 28.76 -8.61
C ASP A 247 -0.19 28.49 -8.43
N ASP A 248 0.30 28.39 -7.18
CA ASP A 248 1.68 27.99 -6.90
C ASP A 248 1.89 26.47 -7.02
N LEU A 249 0.80 25.68 -7.06
CA LEU A 249 0.88 24.23 -7.15
C LEU A 249 1.31 23.78 -8.56
N PRO A 250 2.13 22.72 -8.68
CA PRO A 250 2.49 22.17 -9.97
C PRO A 250 1.26 21.72 -10.77
N PRO A 251 1.24 21.88 -12.11
CA PRO A 251 0.12 21.45 -12.94
C PRO A 251 -0.27 19.99 -12.73
N SER A 252 0.69 19.10 -12.47
CA SER A 252 0.43 17.68 -12.18
C SER A 252 -0.39 17.44 -10.92
N ILE A 253 -0.29 18.32 -9.92
CA ILE A 253 -1.11 18.27 -8.70
C ILE A 253 -2.50 18.84 -9.01
N LEU A 254 -2.56 20.00 -9.66
CA LEU A 254 -3.82 20.61 -10.06
C LEU A 254 -4.66 19.69 -10.97
N ASP A 255 -4.04 19.02 -11.94
CA ASP A 255 -4.71 18.08 -12.85
C ASP A 255 -5.18 16.80 -12.16
N ARG A 256 -4.51 16.42 -11.06
CA ARG A 256 -4.91 15.25 -10.26
C ARG A 256 -6.12 15.56 -9.39
N TYR A 257 -6.15 16.73 -8.76
CA TYR A 257 -7.12 17.06 -7.73
C TYR A 257 -8.15 18.09 -8.13
N ALA A 258 -8.06 18.74 -9.28
CA ALA A 258 -9.01 19.76 -9.71
C ALA A 258 -9.48 19.50 -11.15
N ASN A 259 -10.72 19.91 -11.44
CA ASN A 259 -11.23 19.94 -12.81
C ASN A 259 -10.43 20.94 -13.68
N ARG A 260 -10.67 20.94 -14.99
CA ARG A 260 -9.94 21.81 -15.95
C ARG A 260 -10.06 23.29 -15.61
N ASP A 261 -11.22 23.71 -15.10
CA ASP A 261 -11.53 25.11 -14.81
C ASP A 261 -11.16 25.53 -13.37
N ARG A 262 -10.61 24.61 -12.57
CA ARG A 262 -10.21 24.81 -11.15
C ARG A 262 -11.34 25.28 -10.24
N THR A 263 -12.57 24.88 -10.55
CA THR A 263 -13.78 25.19 -9.78
C THR A 263 -14.29 24.02 -8.96
N GLN A 264 -13.76 22.81 -9.19
CA GLN A 264 -14.14 21.61 -8.46
C GLN A 264 -12.91 20.79 -8.14
N PHE A 265 -12.92 20.17 -6.97
CA PHE A 265 -11.82 19.44 -6.38
C PHE A 265 -12.23 17.99 -6.10
N LEU A 266 -11.31 17.06 -6.36
CA LEU A 266 -11.50 15.64 -6.19
C LEU A 266 -10.99 15.22 -4.81
N LEU A 267 -11.88 14.59 -4.04
CA LEU A 267 -11.57 13.90 -2.81
C LEU A 267 -11.72 12.39 -3.04
N THR A 268 -10.66 11.64 -2.75
CA THR A 268 -10.61 10.19 -2.92
C THR A 268 -10.58 9.51 -1.55
N ILE A 269 -11.51 8.61 -1.29
CA ILE A 269 -11.64 7.90 -0.02
C ILE A 269 -11.32 6.43 -0.24
N PHE A 270 -10.32 5.96 0.47
CA PHE A 270 -9.93 4.57 0.48
C PHE A 270 -10.41 3.87 1.76
N PRO A 271 -11.24 2.82 1.66
CA PRO A 271 -11.70 2.01 2.78
C PRO A 271 -10.58 1.21 3.44
N SER A 272 -10.74 0.91 4.73
CA SER A 272 -9.83 0.04 5.49
C SER A 272 -10.11 -1.47 5.33
N GLY A 273 -11.19 -1.82 4.65
CA GLY A 273 -11.63 -3.20 4.46
C GLY A 273 -12.12 -3.43 3.04
N ASN A 274 -12.32 -4.70 2.68
CA ASN A 274 -13.06 -5.05 1.47
C ASN A 274 -14.49 -4.49 1.58
N ILE A 275 -14.93 -3.79 0.53
CA ILE A 275 -16.28 -3.20 0.47
C ILE A 275 -17.34 -4.19 -0.07
N TRP A 276 -16.91 -5.39 -0.45
CA TRP A 276 -17.72 -6.45 -1.02
C TRP A 276 -17.85 -7.67 -0.10
#